data_AF-A0A7J9C4L6-F1
#
_entry.id   AF-A0A7J9C4L6-F1
#
_cell.length_a   1.000
_cell.length_b   1.000
_cell.length_c   1.000
_cell.angle_alpha   90.00
_cell.angle_beta   90.00
_cell.angle_gamma   90.00
#
_symmetry.space_group_name_H-M   'P 1'
#
loop_
_entity.id
_entity.type
_entity.pdbx_description
1 polymer ?
#
loop_
_entity_poly.entity_id
_entity_poly.type
_entity_poly.pdbx_seq_one_letter_code
_entity_poly.pdbx_strand_id
1 'polypeptide(L)'
;MTSILEQIHTPITSNSALGTNLLQEGEENIGQFLYLEGIEYHMWNTYDLSIQRDFAAAVMMHDPSKMKLLHDGQLVPRKVLGAVPHDIGMDDPWFEVNAYCLYDTDRWKDLNPKFVLQVYRDVIATGDKKFVQTVWPSVYVAMAYMDQFDKDGDGMIENDGFPDQTYDTWSVSGVSAYSGGLWVAALQAASALAHEVGDKGSEDYFWYKFLKAKDVYQKLWNGSYFNYDNSGSRTSSSIQADQLAGQCKISLYCFIHVVMNYNVFVGMQGHVVFFQ
;
A
#
# COMPACT_ATOMS: atom_id res chain seq x y z
N MET A 1 28.58 -45.84 -3.12
CA MET A 1 27.22 -45.27 -3.15
C MET A 1 27.01 -44.52 -1.84
N THR A 2 27.83 -43.50 -1.60
CA THR A 2 27.98 -42.84 -0.30
C THR A 2 28.45 -41.39 -0.51
N SER A 3 27.83 -40.67 -1.45
CA SER A 3 28.27 -39.33 -1.88
C SER A 3 27.12 -38.34 -2.06
N ILE A 4 25.91 -38.67 -1.59
CA ILE A 4 24.71 -37.83 -1.79
C ILE A 4 24.18 -37.25 -0.46
N LEU A 5 24.79 -37.61 0.69
CA LEU A 5 24.30 -37.24 2.02
C LEU A 5 25.13 -36.19 2.77
N GLU A 6 26.23 -35.69 2.19
CA GLU A 6 27.07 -34.65 2.82
C GLU A 6 26.86 -33.23 2.28
N GLN A 7 25.98 -33.02 1.29
CA GLN A 7 25.71 -31.68 0.73
C GLN A 7 24.55 -30.92 1.40
N ILE A 8 23.97 -31.41 2.50
CA ILE A 8 22.81 -30.78 3.16
C ILE A 8 23.20 -29.93 4.39
N HIS A 9 24.48 -29.88 4.77
CA HIS A 9 24.93 -29.08 5.92
C HIS A 9 26.03 -28.07 5.57
N THR A 10 25.89 -27.38 4.45
CA THR A 10 26.51 -26.05 4.33
C THR A 10 25.51 -25.05 4.90
N PRO A 11 25.79 -24.35 6.01
CA PRO A 11 24.95 -23.23 6.38
C PRO A 11 25.05 -22.25 5.20
N ILE A 12 23.91 -21.95 4.57
CA ILE A 12 23.81 -20.73 3.79
C ILE A 12 24.09 -19.64 4.81
N THR A 13 25.33 -19.14 4.80
CA THR A 13 25.63 -17.84 5.37
C THR A 13 24.80 -16.86 4.57
N SER A 14 23.57 -16.65 5.04
CA SER A 14 22.81 -15.44 4.78
C SER A 14 23.79 -14.31 5.04
N ASN A 15 24.19 -13.61 3.98
CA ASN A 15 24.70 -12.26 4.12
C ASN A 15 23.53 -11.37 4.55
N SER A 16 22.90 -11.70 5.67
CA SER A 16 21.98 -10.82 6.37
C SER A 16 22.77 -9.56 6.56
N ALA A 17 22.38 -8.51 5.83
CA ALA A 17 23.04 -7.22 5.83
C ALA A 17 23.19 -6.78 7.29
N LEU A 18 24.40 -6.96 7.83
CA LEU A 18 24.76 -6.46 9.14
C LEU A 18 25.55 -5.20 8.85
N GLY A 19 24.88 -4.06 8.93
CA GLY A 19 25.53 -2.78 9.15
C GLY A 19 25.28 -1.71 8.10
N THR A 20 25.84 -0.55 8.43
CA THR A 20 25.65 0.82 7.93
C THR A 20 25.79 1.06 6.43
N ASN A 21 25.87 0.03 5.58
CA ASN A 21 26.10 0.16 4.13
C ASN A 21 24.94 0.81 3.36
N LEU A 22 23.77 0.95 3.98
CA LEU A 22 22.63 1.66 3.39
C LEU A 22 22.58 3.16 3.75
N LEU A 23 23.40 3.63 4.69
CA LEU A 23 23.34 5.01 5.17
C LEU A 23 24.14 5.94 4.24
N GLN A 24 23.49 6.96 3.69
CA GLN A 24 24.19 8.08 3.05
C GLN A 24 24.86 8.99 4.09
N GLU A 25 25.84 9.81 3.68
CA GLU A 25 26.50 10.77 4.58
C GLU A 25 25.47 11.70 5.25
N GLY A 26 25.29 11.54 6.57
CA GLY A 26 24.34 12.32 7.36
C GLY A 26 23.08 11.57 7.81
N GLU A 27 22.88 10.33 7.38
CA GLU A 27 21.77 9.49 7.85
C GLU A 27 22.06 8.84 9.21
N GLU A 28 21.05 8.84 10.08
CA GLU A 28 21.14 8.30 11.44
C GLU A 28 21.01 6.76 11.40
N ASN A 29 21.95 6.05 12.04
CA ASN A 29 21.90 4.58 12.11
C ASN A 29 20.84 4.12 13.11
N ILE A 30 19.67 3.75 12.61
CA ILE A 30 18.51 3.31 13.38
C ILE A 30 18.37 1.78 13.50
N GLY A 31 19.26 1.01 12.88
CA GLY A 31 19.17 -0.45 12.79
C GLY A 31 18.15 -0.93 11.75
N GLN A 32 18.21 -2.23 11.41
CA GLN A 32 17.34 -2.89 10.43
C GLN A 32 16.46 -3.93 11.14
N PHE A 33 15.19 -4.03 10.78
CA PHE A 33 14.21 -4.94 11.41
C PHE A 33 13.31 -5.61 10.37
N LEU A 34 13.07 -6.91 10.51
CA LEU A 34 12.23 -7.72 9.62
C LEU A 34 11.26 -8.61 10.46
N TYR A 35 10.04 -8.82 9.97
CA TYR A 35 9.07 -9.79 10.52
C TYR A 35 8.36 -10.56 9.41
N LEU A 36 8.20 -11.88 9.55
CA LEU A 36 7.60 -12.73 8.53
C LEU A 36 6.09 -12.52 8.45
N GLU A 37 5.56 -12.40 7.24
CA GLU A 37 4.14 -12.36 6.93
C GLU A 37 3.42 -13.61 7.45
N GLY A 38 4.06 -14.78 7.34
CA GLY A 38 3.61 -16.00 7.98
C GLY A 38 4.61 -17.14 7.86
N ILE A 39 4.27 -18.29 8.45
CA ILE A 39 5.09 -19.51 8.35
C ILE A 39 4.97 -20.15 6.95
N GLU A 40 3.87 -19.90 6.24
CA GLU A 40 3.65 -20.39 4.87
C GLU A 40 4.05 -19.35 3.81
N TYR A 41 4.11 -18.08 4.21
CA TYR A 41 4.45 -16.94 3.37
C TYR A 41 5.68 -16.24 3.95
N HIS A 42 6.87 -16.68 3.54
CA HIS A 42 8.15 -16.20 4.08
C HIS A 42 8.55 -14.83 3.48
N MET A 43 7.72 -13.81 3.69
CA MET A 43 7.92 -12.44 3.18
C MET A 43 8.03 -11.48 4.36
N TRP A 44 8.89 -10.45 4.29
CA TRP A 44 9.14 -9.59 5.45
C TRP A 44 8.30 -8.28 5.44
N ASN A 45 7.51 -8.02 6.50
CA ASN A 45 6.62 -6.86 6.66
C ASN A 45 6.45 -6.46 8.17
N THR A 46 6.74 -5.21 8.62
CA THR A 46 6.41 -4.78 10.02
C THR A 46 6.36 -3.26 10.33
N TYR A 47 5.95 -2.90 11.58
CA TYR A 47 5.59 -1.56 12.08
C TYR A 47 6.72 -0.83 12.86
N ASP A 48 7.59 -0.09 12.16
CA ASP A 48 8.53 0.88 12.75
C ASP A 48 8.84 2.01 11.74
N LEU A 49 9.25 3.19 12.22
CA LEU A 49 9.75 4.31 11.40
C LEU A 49 10.94 3.88 10.54
N SER A 50 11.80 2.99 11.06
CA SER A 50 12.91 2.41 10.30
C SER A 50 12.43 1.67 9.06
N ILE A 51 11.34 0.91 9.17
CA ILE A 51 10.76 0.17 8.05
C ILE A 51 10.08 1.12 7.07
N GLN A 52 9.40 2.16 7.54
CA GLN A 52 8.85 3.15 6.62
C GLN A 52 9.94 3.86 5.81
N ARG A 53 11.15 4.04 6.38
CA ARG A 53 12.33 4.49 5.64
C ARG A 53 12.80 3.45 4.62
N ASP A 54 12.84 2.17 5.00
CA ASP A 54 13.21 1.08 4.08
C ASP A 54 12.23 0.98 2.88
N PHE A 55 10.92 1.03 3.13
CA PHE A 55 9.92 1.08 2.05
C PHE A 55 10.02 2.37 1.25
N ALA A 56 10.28 3.52 1.87
CA ALA A 56 10.50 4.78 1.16
C ALA A 56 11.72 4.69 0.23
N ALA A 57 12.82 4.08 0.68
CA ALA A 57 13.99 3.82 -0.16
C ALA A 57 13.62 2.85 -1.30
N ALA A 58 12.88 1.78 -1.00
CA ALA A 58 12.48 0.80 -2.00
C ALA A 58 11.51 1.34 -3.06
N VAL A 59 10.66 2.32 -2.75
CA VAL A 59 9.87 3.06 -3.74
C VAL A 59 10.77 3.69 -4.80
N MET A 60 11.92 4.19 -4.40
CA MET A 60 12.90 4.85 -5.27
C MET A 60 13.80 3.85 -6.02
N MET A 61 13.69 2.55 -5.76
CA MET A 61 14.44 1.51 -6.47
C MET A 61 13.80 1.16 -7.81
N HIS A 62 14.65 0.83 -8.78
CA HIS A 62 14.27 0.19 -10.03
C HIS A 62 15.15 -1.05 -10.26
N ASP A 63 14.52 -2.22 -10.34
CA ASP A 63 15.17 -3.46 -10.75
C ASP A 63 14.46 -4.01 -12.01
N PRO A 64 15.08 -3.91 -13.20
CA PRO A 64 14.53 -4.42 -14.45
C PRO A 64 14.72 -5.94 -14.61
N SER A 65 15.38 -6.63 -13.66
CA SER A 65 15.52 -8.08 -13.66
C SER A 65 14.16 -8.76 -13.81
N LYS A 66 14.14 -9.88 -14.53
CA LYS A 66 12.87 -10.55 -14.89
C LYS A 66 12.52 -11.61 -13.87
N MET A 67 11.32 -11.50 -13.32
CA MET A 67 10.70 -12.50 -12.48
C MET A 67 9.57 -13.19 -13.25
N LYS A 68 9.45 -14.51 -13.10
CA LYS A 68 8.36 -15.28 -13.71
C LYS A 68 7.18 -15.34 -12.75
N LEU A 69 6.01 -14.90 -13.21
CA LEU A 69 4.77 -14.98 -12.43
C LEU A 69 4.25 -16.42 -12.38
N LEU A 70 3.73 -16.83 -11.22
CA LEU A 70 3.17 -18.17 -11.04
C LEU A 70 1.78 -18.32 -11.66
N HIS A 71 0.97 -17.25 -11.70
CA HIS A 71 -0.42 -17.37 -12.17
C HIS A 71 -0.54 -17.64 -13.68
N ASP A 72 0.34 -17.06 -14.51
CA ASP A 72 0.28 -17.17 -15.99
C ASP A 72 1.63 -17.44 -16.68
N GLY A 73 2.73 -17.45 -15.92
CA GLY A 73 4.08 -17.67 -16.45
C GLY A 73 4.71 -16.48 -17.16
N GLN A 74 4.10 -15.28 -17.15
CA GLN A 74 4.67 -14.09 -17.76
C GLN A 74 5.96 -13.65 -17.06
N LEU A 75 6.86 -13.03 -17.83
CA LEU A 75 8.10 -12.43 -17.31
C LEU A 75 7.90 -10.92 -17.15
N VAL A 76 7.85 -10.46 -15.91
CA VAL A 76 7.68 -9.04 -15.56
C VAL A 76 8.97 -8.49 -14.93
N PRO A 77 9.21 -7.16 -14.97
CA PRO A 77 10.23 -6.55 -14.12
C PRO A 77 9.99 -6.91 -12.65
N ARG A 78 11.05 -7.07 -11.86
CA ARG A 78 10.92 -7.33 -10.43
C ARG A 78 10.43 -6.10 -9.66
N LYS A 79 10.93 -4.91 -10.04
CA LYS A 79 10.61 -3.67 -9.34
C LYS A 79 10.62 -2.46 -10.28
N VAL A 80 9.49 -1.80 -10.42
CA VAL A 80 9.37 -0.53 -11.14
C VAL A 80 9.50 0.67 -10.19
N LEU A 81 10.22 1.71 -10.62
CA LEU A 81 10.34 2.98 -9.89
C LEU A 81 8.95 3.55 -9.58
N GLY A 82 8.71 3.88 -8.32
CA GLY A 82 7.45 4.46 -7.84
C GLY A 82 6.38 3.47 -7.42
N ALA A 83 6.46 2.20 -7.82
CA ALA A 83 5.68 1.15 -7.18
C ALA A 83 6.23 0.88 -5.77
N VAL A 84 5.36 0.80 -4.77
CA VAL A 84 5.73 0.28 -3.45
C VAL A 84 5.88 -1.23 -3.57
N PRO A 85 7.01 -1.82 -3.13
CA PRO A 85 7.16 -3.27 -3.19
C PRO A 85 6.14 -3.94 -2.25
N HIS A 86 5.75 -5.17 -2.60
CA HIS A 86 4.92 -6.02 -1.76
C HIS A 86 5.63 -6.42 -0.46
N ASP A 87 6.93 -6.69 -0.56
CA ASP A 87 7.79 -7.13 0.52
C ASP A 87 9.23 -6.66 0.28
N ILE A 88 10.04 -6.63 1.34
CA ILE A 88 11.44 -6.18 1.30
C ILE A 88 12.39 -7.33 0.86
N GLY A 89 11.85 -8.40 0.27
CA GLY A 89 12.62 -9.54 -0.23
C GLY A 89 12.52 -10.78 0.66
N MET A 90 13.22 -11.84 0.26
CA MET A 90 13.32 -13.11 1.01
C MET A 90 14.77 -13.58 1.09
N ASP A 91 15.45 -13.69 -0.06
CA ASP A 91 16.82 -14.24 -0.17
C ASP A 91 17.90 -13.19 0.14
N ASP A 92 17.76 -11.97 -0.39
CA ASP A 92 18.64 -10.83 -0.10
C ASP A 92 17.79 -9.58 0.24
N PRO A 93 17.30 -9.47 1.48
CA PRO A 93 16.41 -8.39 1.87
C PRO A 93 17.03 -7.01 1.60
N TRP A 94 16.20 -6.00 1.35
CA TRP A 94 16.58 -4.63 0.95
C TRP A 94 17.18 -4.47 -0.45
N PHE A 95 17.81 -5.52 -1.00
CA PHE A 95 18.44 -5.48 -2.32
C PHE A 95 17.60 -6.17 -3.39
N GLU A 96 17.07 -7.36 -3.09
CA GLU A 96 16.14 -8.11 -3.95
C GLU A 96 14.72 -8.07 -3.37
N VAL A 97 14.05 -6.92 -3.51
CA VAL A 97 12.65 -6.71 -3.09
C VAL A 97 11.65 -7.43 -4.00
N ASN A 98 10.40 -7.58 -3.57
CA ASN A 98 9.35 -8.35 -4.28
C ASN A 98 9.74 -9.82 -4.47
N ALA A 99 9.83 -10.57 -3.37
CA ALA A 99 9.93 -12.03 -3.41
C ALA A 99 8.58 -12.67 -3.81
N TYR A 100 7.46 -12.01 -3.50
CA TYR A 100 6.15 -12.43 -3.98
C TYR A 100 6.10 -12.50 -5.51
N CYS A 101 5.73 -13.67 -6.06
CA CYS A 101 5.72 -13.91 -7.50
C CYS A 101 4.41 -14.50 -8.04
N LEU A 102 3.31 -14.51 -7.27
CA LEU A 102 2.04 -15.01 -7.78
C LEU A 102 1.46 -14.08 -8.86
N TYR A 103 1.41 -12.78 -8.55
CA TYR A 103 0.99 -11.70 -9.45
C TYR A 103 2.05 -10.61 -9.54
N ASP A 104 1.91 -9.75 -10.55
CA ASP A 104 2.67 -8.52 -10.68
C ASP A 104 2.16 -7.48 -9.68
N THR A 105 2.91 -7.30 -8.59
CA THR A 105 2.56 -6.41 -7.47
C THR A 105 2.79 -4.95 -7.79
N ASP A 106 3.60 -4.61 -8.79
CA ASP A 106 3.78 -3.22 -9.24
C ASP A 106 2.46 -2.64 -9.79
N ARG A 107 1.51 -3.51 -10.16
CA ARG A 107 0.18 -3.12 -10.64
C ARG A 107 -0.88 -3.06 -9.53
N TRP A 108 -0.53 -3.35 -8.28
CA TRP A 108 -1.51 -3.40 -7.20
C TRP A 108 -2.00 -2.01 -6.79
N LYS A 109 -3.30 -1.90 -6.56
CA LYS A 109 -3.99 -0.63 -6.33
C LYS A 109 -3.98 -0.17 -4.87
N ASP A 110 -3.52 -1.01 -3.95
CA ASP A 110 -3.58 -0.74 -2.52
C ASP A 110 -2.21 -0.52 -1.86
N LEU A 111 -1.09 -1.00 -2.43
CA LEU A 111 0.25 -0.87 -1.83
C LEU A 111 0.67 0.59 -1.67
N ASN A 112 0.64 1.38 -2.74
CA ASN A 112 1.02 2.80 -2.69
C ASN A 112 0.13 3.60 -1.73
N PRO A 113 -1.23 3.52 -1.79
CA PRO A 113 -2.08 4.18 -0.81
C PRO A 113 -1.83 3.72 0.64
N LYS A 114 -1.58 2.41 0.87
CA LYS A 114 -1.26 1.88 2.20
C LYS A 114 0.02 2.49 2.76
N PHE A 115 1.09 2.55 1.96
CA PHE A 115 2.35 3.16 2.35
C PHE A 115 2.17 4.62 2.77
N VAL A 116 1.48 5.43 1.98
CA VAL A 116 1.24 6.84 2.31
C VAL A 116 0.43 7.00 3.59
N LEU A 117 -0.60 6.16 3.79
CA LEU A 117 -1.38 6.16 5.03
C LEU A 117 -0.56 5.73 6.25
N GLN A 118 0.36 4.78 6.11
CA GLN A 118 1.27 4.36 7.18
C GLN A 118 2.27 5.46 7.53
N VAL A 119 2.89 6.10 6.53
CA VAL A 119 3.76 7.26 6.73
C VAL A 119 3.01 8.38 7.46
N TYR A 120 1.81 8.73 7.01
CA TYR A 120 1.01 9.77 7.67
C TYR A 120 0.69 9.42 9.12
N ARG A 121 0.25 8.18 9.38
CA ARG A 121 0.03 7.69 10.74
C ARG A 121 1.26 7.90 11.63
N ASP A 122 2.43 7.51 11.13
CA ASP A 122 3.65 7.54 11.93
C ASP A 122 4.14 8.98 12.16
N VAL A 123 3.96 9.88 11.19
CA VAL A 123 4.20 11.33 11.36
C VAL A 123 3.29 11.92 12.43
N ILE A 124 1.99 11.62 12.41
CA ILE A 124 1.05 12.14 13.41
C ILE A 124 1.33 11.55 14.79
N ALA A 125 1.67 10.26 14.87
CA ALA A 125 1.92 9.58 16.13
C ALA A 125 3.21 10.07 16.83
N THR A 126 4.24 10.40 16.05
CA THR A 126 5.57 10.75 16.58
C THR A 126 5.86 12.24 16.59
N GLY A 127 5.23 13.02 15.70
CA GLY A 127 5.56 14.42 15.46
C GLY A 127 6.95 14.64 14.85
N ASP A 128 7.60 13.58 14.32
CA ASP A 128 8.96 13.67 13.79
C ASP A 128 8.99 14.38 12.43
N LYS A 129 9.33 15.68 12.48
CA LYS A 129 9.46 16.54 11.31
C LYS A 129 10.62 16.14 10.39
N LYS A 130 11.69 15.54 10.92
CA LYS A 130 12.80 15.08 10.08
C LYS A 130 12.38 13.86 9.29
N PHE A 131 11.68 12.92 9.93
CA PHE A 131 11.15 11.74 9.27
C PHE A 131 10.29 12.11 8.06
N VAL A 132 9.30 13.00 8.21
CA VAL A 132 8.45 13.40 7.08
C VAL A 132 9.25 14.05 5.94
N GLN A 133 10.22 14.89 6.26
CA GLN A 133 11.10 15.51 5.26
C GLN A 133 11.92 14.46 4.49
N THR A 134 12.41 13.43 5.18
CA THR A 134 13.18 12.35 4.56
C THR A 134 12.32 11.50 3.62
N VAL A 135 11.11 11.12 4.03
CA VAL A 135 10.27 10.19 3.23
C VAL A 135 9.37 10.89 2.20
N TRP A 136 9.25 12.21 2.25
CA TRP A 136 8.38 12.99 1.36
C TRP A 136 8.61 12.73 -0.13
N PRO A 137 9.86 12.69 -0.65
CA PRO A 137 10.09 12.39 -2.07
C PRO A 137 9.49 11.04 -2.49
N SER A 138 9.63 10.01 -1.65
CA SER A 138 9.07 8.69 -1.91
C SER A 138 7.55 8.69 -1.84
N VAL A 139 6.94 9.43 -0.90
CA VAL A 139 5.48 9.63 -0.85
C VAL A 139 4.97 10.27 -2.13
N TYR A 140 5.60 11.35 -2.58
CA TYR A 140 5.23 12.03 -3.82
C TYR A 140 5.32 11.10 -5.03
N VAL A 141 6.45 10.39 -5.17
CA VAL A 141 6.68 9.46 -6.28
C VAL A 141 5.70 8.30 -6.26
N ALA A 142 5.37 7.76 -5.07
CA ALA A 142 4.37 6.70 -4.92
C ALA A 142 2.97 7.18 -5.34
N MET A 143 2.58 8.40 -4.97
CA MET A 143 1.29 8.98 -5.38
C MET A 143 1.27 9.28 -6.89
N ALA A 144 2.35 9.84 -7.44
CA ALA A 144 2.46 10.12 -8.88
C ALA A 144 2.44 8.83 -9.72
N TYR A 145 3.02 7.74 -9.20
CA TYR A 145 2.96 6.43 -9.86
C TYR A 145 1.51 5.94 -9.99
N MET A 146 0.67 6.17 -8.97
CA MET A 146 -0.73 5.74 -9.00
C MET A 146 -1.58 6.44 -10.05
N ASP A 147 -1.17 7.62 -10.51
CA ASP A 147 -1.91 8.40 -11.52
C ASP A 147 -2.09 7.64 -12.84
N GLN A 148 -1.23 6.66 -13.14
CA GLN A 148 -1.37 5.82 -14.34
C GLN A 148 -2.59 4.87 -14.29
N PHE A 149 -3.16 4.66 -13.11
CA PHE A 149 -4.30 3.78 -12.88
C PHE A 149 -5.64 4.53 -12.84
N ASP A 150 -5.63 5.85 -13.03
CA ASP A 150 -6.80 6.69 -13.30
C ASP A 150 -6.96 6.80 -14.83
N LYS A 151 -7.72 5.87 -15.41
CA LYS A 151 -7.79 5.66 -16.87
C LYS A 151 -8.73 6.64 -17.56
N ASP A 152 -9.73 7.14 -16.84
CA ASP A 152 -10.73 8.06 -17.39
C ASP A 152 -10.51 9.52 -16.99
N GLY A 153 -9.54 9.79 -16.10
CA GLY A 153 -9.11 11.11 -15.69
C GLY A 153 -10.07 11.79 -14.71
N ASP A 154 -10.94 11.01 -14.06
CA ASP A 154 -11.90 11.53 -13.08
C ASP A 154 -11.30 11.74 -11.68
N GLY A 155 -10.04 11.34 -11.48
CA GLY A 155 -9.29 11.47 -10.24
C GLY A 155 -9.31 10.20 -9.38
N MET A 156 -10.06 9.17 -9.75
CA MET A 156 -10.12 7.87 -9.08
C MET A 156 -9.25 6.84 -9.80
N ILE A 157 -8.75 5.84 -9.07
CA ILE A 157 -8.04 4.71 -9.66
C ILE A 157 -9.01 3.54 -9.94
N GLU A 158 -8.78 2.79 -11.02
CA GLU A 158 -9.57 1.60 -11.34
C GLU A 158 -8.79 0.30 -11.20
N ASN A 159 -9.43 -0.71 -10.59
CA ASN A 159 -8.98 -2.09 -10.60
C ASN A 159 -9.16 -2.73 -12.01
N ASP A 160 -8.25 -3.65 -12.34
CA ASP A 160 -8.03 -4.16 -13.70
C ASP A 160 -8.79 -5.45 -14.05
N GLY A 161 -9.63 -5.98 -13.15
CA GLY A 161 -10.36 -7.24 -13.37
C GLY A 161 -9.55 -8.50 -13.08
N PHE A 162 -8.44 -8.36 -12.36
CA PHE A 162 -7.69 -9.45 -11.74
C PHE A 162 -7.43 -9.11 -10.27
N PRO A 163 -6.89 -10.03 -9.46
CA PRO A 163 -6.51 -9.72 -8.08
C PRO A 163 -5.29 -8.78 -8.05
N ASP A 164 -5.56 -7.47 -8.06
CA ASP A 164 -4.57 -6.40 -8.06
C ASP A 164 -4.56 -5.64 -6.72
N GLN A 165 -4.71 -6.38 -5.62
CA GLN A 165 -4.72 -5.88 -4.25
C GLN A 165 -4.59 -7.05 -3.27
N THR A 166 -4.47 -6.76 -1.96
CA THR A 166 -4.18 -7.74 -0.89
C THR A 166 -5.05 -8.99 -0.82
N TYR A 167 -6.31 -8.93 -1.27
CA TYR A 167 -7.18 -10.09 -1.45
C TYR A 167 -6.82 -10.73 -2.80
N ASP A 168 -5.64 -11.33 -2.86
CA ASP A 168 -4.94 -11.79 -4.06
C ASP A 168 -5.60 -12.97 -4.81
N THR A 169 -6.76 -13.42 -4.34
CA THR A 169 -7.61 -14.40 -5.02
C THR A 169 -8.97 -13.83 -5.42
N TRP A 170 -9.27 -12.56 -5.09
CA TRP A 170 -10.53 -11.90 -5.39
C TRP A 170 -10.32 -10.83 -6.46
N SER A 171 -11.00 -11.02 -7.59
CA SER A 171 -10.92 -10.08 -8.72
C SER A 171 -11.88 -8.91 -8.53
N VAL A 172 -11.39 -7.71 -8.86
CA VAL A 172 -12.10 -6.45 -8.74
C VAL A 172 -11.99 -5.70 -10.07
N SER A 173 -13.04 -5.04 -10.54
CA SER A 173 -13.00 -4.24 -11.77
C SER A 173 -13.56 -2.84 -11.56
N GLY A 174 -12.91 -1.83 -12.14
CA GLY A 174 -13.37 -0.45 -12.01
C GLY A 174 -13.08 0.12 -10.63
N VAL A 175 -13.91 1.06 -10.17
CA VAL A 175 -13.76 1.69 -8.85
C VAL A 175 -14.30 0.75 -7.79
N SER A 176 -13.47 0.43 -6.79
CA SER A 176 -13.84 -0.46 -5.69
C SER A 176 -13.94 0.25 -4.34
N ALA A 177 -14.77 -0.30 -3.44
CA ALA A 177 -14.92 0.27 -2.11
C ALA A 177 -13.60 0.25 -1.33
N TYR A 178 -12.84 -0.85 -1.45
CA TYR A 178 -11.58 -1.04 -0.74
C TYR A 178 -10.44 -0.16 -1.30
N SER A 179 -10.01 -0.40 -2.55
CA SER A 179 -8.88 0.34 -3.14
C SER A 179 -9.22 1.83 -3.34
N GLY A 180 -10.45 2.14 -3.79
CA GLY A 180 -10.91 3.52 -3.93
C GLY A 180 -10.96 4.25 -2.59
N GLY A 181 -11.41 3.57 -1.52
CA GLY A 181 -11.44 4.16 -0.18
C GLY A 181 -10.05 4.47 0.36
N LEU A 182 -9.08 3.57 0.13
CA LEU A 182 -7.68 3.80 0.46
C LEU A 182 -7.09 4.95 -0.35
N TRP A 183 -7.38 5.04 -1.65
CA TRP A 183 -6.90 6.12 -2.51
C TRP A 183 -7.38 7.50 -2.07
N VAL A 184 -8.68 7.65 -1.80
CA VAL A 184 -9.23 8.93 -1.32
C VAL A 184 -8.60 9.33 0.01
N ALA A 185 -8.42 8.39 0.95
CA ALA A 185 -7.76 8.66 2.21
C ALA A 185 -6.26 9.02 2.01
N ALA A 186 -5.57 8.33 1.11
CA ALA A 186 -4.16 8.59 0.81
C ALA A 186 -3.95 9.96 0.15
N LEU A 187 -4.84 10.40 -0.74
CA LEU A 187 -4.80 11.76 -1.32
C LEU A 187 -4.93 12.84 -0.24
N GLN A 188 -5.84 12.66 0.71
CA GLN A 188 -5.98 13.60 1.82
C GLN A 188 -4.74 13.59 2.72
N ALA A 189 -4.21 12.41 3.04
CA ALA A 189 -2.99 12.26 3.83
C ALA A 189 -1.78 12.88 3.12
N ALA A 190 -1.63 12.68 1.81
CA ALA A 190 -0.56 13.27 1.01
C ALA A 190 -0.62 14.80 0.99
N SER A 191 -1.83 15.38 0.89
CA SER A 191 -2.02 16.83 1.01
C SER A 191 -1.58 17.33 2.40
N ALA A 192 -1.94 16.63 3.48
CA ALA A 192 -1.50 16.98 4.84
C ALA A 192 0.02 16.82 5.03
N LEU A 193 0.64 15.78 4.49
CA LEU A 193 2.09 15.60 4.52
C LEU A 193 2.82 16.71 3.74
N ALA A 194 2.29 17.11 2.58
CA ALA A 194 2.83 18.22 1.80
C ALA A 194 2.84 19.52 2.60
N HIS A 195 1.76 19.76 3.36
CA HIS A 195 1.67 20.90 4.27
C HIS A 195 2.76 20.87 5.35
N GLU A 196 2.98 19.72 5.99
CA GLU A 196 3.99 19.55 7.04
C GLU A 196 5.42 19.81 6.53
N VAL A 197 5.72 19.50 5.26
CA VAL A 197 7.03 19.79 4.65
C VAL A 197 7.12 21.16 4.00
N GLY A 198 6.02 21.91 3.94
CA GLY A 198 5.95 23.24 3.31
C GLY A 198 5.88 23.24 1.78
N ASP A 199 5.54 22.10 1.16
CA ASP A 199 5.34 21.99 -0.30
C ASP A 199 3.91 22.37 -0.67
N LYS A 200 3.68 23.67 -0.82
CA LYS A 200 2.35 24.21 -1.09
C LYS A 200 1.79 23.78 -2.45
N GLY A 201 2.64 23.54 -3.44
CA GLY A 201 2.22 23.10 -4.77
C GLY A 201 1.61 21.71 -4.73
N SER A 202 2.29 20.77 -4.05
CA SER A 202 1.79 19.41 -3.86
C SER A 202 0.59 19.37 -2.92
N GLU A 203 0.55 20.22 -1.87
CA GLU A 203 -0.60 20.33 -0.96
C GLU A 203 -1.89 20.60 -1.73
N ASP A 204 -1.88 21.64 -2.58
CA ASP A 204 -3.04 22.05 -3.37
C ASP A 204 -3.37 21.03 -4.48
N TYR A 205 -2.35 20.43 -5.10
CA TYR A 205 -2.51 19.37 -6.10
C TYR A 205 -3.27 18.16 -5.54
N PHE A 206 -2.78 17.59 -4.44
CA PHE A 206 -3.40 16.43 -3.82
C PHE A 206 -4.77 16.76 -3.24
N TRP A 207 -4.96 17.97 -2.69
CA TRP A 207 -6.27 18.41 -2.19
C TRP A 207 -7.33 18.47 -3.30
N TYR A 208 -6.98 19.07 -4.45
CA TYR A 208 -7.90 19.15 -5.59
C TYR A 208 -8.26 17.75 -6.14
N LYS A 209 -7.26 16.87 -6.22
CA LYS A 209 -7.48 15.48 -6.66
C LYS A 209 -8.33 14.68 -5.66
N PHE A 210 -8.12 14.88 -4.35
CA PHE A 210 -8.97 14.32 -3.30
C PHE A 210 -10.44 14.69 -3.48
N LEU A 211 -10.74 15.96 -3.75
CA LEU A 211 -12.13 16.41 -3.93
C LEU A 211 -12.81 15.70 -5.11
N LYS A 212 -12.11 15.56 -6.24
CA LYS A 212 -12.63 14.82 -7.39
C LYS A 212 -12.84 13.33 -7.09
N ALA A 213 -11.81 12.67 -6.58
CA ALA A 213 -11.84 11.25 -6.24
C ALA A 213 -12.97 10.94 -5.25
N LYS A 214 -13.17 11.82 -4.25
CA LYS A 214 -14.24 11.69 -3.27
C LYS A 214 -15.64 11.69 -3.91
N ASP A 215 -15.89 12.59 -4.86
CA ASP A 215 -17.18 12.66 -5.56
C ASP A 215 -17.45 11.39 -6.37
N VAL A 216 -16.41 10.80 -6.96
CA VAL A 216 -16.49 9.51 -7.69
C VAL A 216 -16.76 8.37 -6.72
N TYR A 217 -16.01 8.29 -5.63
CA TYR A 217 -16.14 7.25 -4.61
C TYR A 217 -17.55 7.23 -3.99
N GLN A 218 -18.14 8.41 -3.77
CA GLN A 218 -19.50 8.51 -3.22
C GLN A 218 -20.57 7.84 -4.10
N LYS A 219 -20.32 7.65 -5.40
CA LYS A 219 -21.25 6.95 -6.30
C LYS A 219 -21.37 5.45 -5.99
N LEU A 220 -20.41 4.87 -5.25
CA LEU A 220 -20.49 3.48 -4.78
C LEU A 220 -21.51 3.30 -3.65
N TRP A 221 -21.92 4.38 -2.97
CA TRP A 221 -22.92 4.32 -1.91
C TRP A 221 -24.31 4.02 -2.48
N ASN A 222 -24.88 2.89 -2.10
CA ASN A 222 -26.19 2.44 -2.59
C ASN A 222 -27.37 2.86 -1.70
N GLY A 223 -27.13 3.66 -0.65
CA GLY A 223 -28.12 4.04 0.35
C GLY A 223 -28.00 3.28 1.67
N SER A 224 -27.24 2.19 1.72
CA SER A 224 -27.05 1.39 2.95
C SER A 224 -25.59 0.99 3.20
N TYR A 225 -24.84 0.66 2.14
CA TYR A 225 -23.43 0.31 2.19
C TYR A 225 -22.74 0.75 0.89
N PHE A 226 -21.41 0.64 0.83
CA PHE A 226 -20.65 0.82 -0.40
C PHE A 226 -20.64 -0.49 -1.20
N ASN A 227 -21.07 -0.43 -2.45
CA ASN A 227 -20.94 -1.55 -3.39
C ASN A 227 -19.47 -1.98 -3.49
N TYR A 228 -19.23 -3.29 -3.64
CA TYR A 228 -17.90 -3.88 -3.78
C TYR A 228 -17.07 -3.19 -4.87
N ASP A 229 -17.66 -3.04 -6.05
CA ASP A 229 -17.12 -2.28 -7.17
C ASP A 229 -18.23 -1.68 -8.05
N ASN A 230 -17.86 -0.85 -9.03
CA ASN A 230 -18.79 -0.22 -9.97
C ASN A 230 -18.90 -0.93 -11.33
N SER A 231 -18.34 -2.15 -11.47
CA SER A 231 -18.29 -2.87 -12.76
C SER A 231 -19.65 -3.33 -13.29
N GLY A 232 -20.66 -3.40 -12.42
CA GLY A 232 -21.97 -3.96 -12.75
C GLY A 232 -21.96 -5.50 -12.87
N SER A 233 -20.92 -6.15 -12.37
CA SER A 233 -20.83 -7.61 -12.30
C SER A 233 -21.82 -8.20 -11.28
N ARG A 234 -21.95 -9.53 -11.29
CA ARG A 234 -22.81 -10.26 -10.33
C ARG A 234 -22.39 -10.08 -8.87
N THR A 235 -21.13 -9.70 -8.63
CA THR A 235 -20.56 -9.51 -7.29
C THR A 235 -20.42 -8.05 -6.90
N SER A 236 -20.77 -7.09 -7.76
CA SER A 236 -20.64 -5.66 -7.47
C SER A 236 -21.46 -5.22 -6.26
N SER A 237 -22.60 -5.88 -5.97
CA SER A 237 -23.42 -5.59 -4.79
C SER A 237 -23.02 -6.40 -3.54
N SER A 238 -21.91 -7.13 -3.56
CA SER A 238 -21.44 -7.86 -2.38
C SER A 238 -21.04 -6.90 -1.26
N ILE A 239 -21.32 -7.28 -0.02
CA ILE A 239 -20.88 -6.54 1.17
C ILE A 239 -19.49 -7.04 1.55
N GLN A 240 -18.46 -6.23 1.30
CA GLN A 240 -17.12 -6.51 1.79
C GLN A 240 -16.97 -5.97 3.22
N ALA A 241 -16.43 -6.80 4.12
CA ALA A 241 -16.20 -6.39 5.52
C ALA A 241 -15.25 -5.18 5.61
N ASP A 242 -14.24 -5.12 4.73
CA ASP A 242 -13.22 -4.07 4.72
C ASP A 242 -13.53 -2.91 3.73
N GLN A 243 -14.80 -2.73 3.34
CA GLN A 243 -15.22 -1.69 2.39
C GLN A 243 -14.90 -0.25 2.87
N LEU A 244 -14.58 -0.07 4.16
CA LEU A 244 -14.26 1.22 4.79
C LEU A 244 -12.80 1.32 5.27
N ALA A 245 -11.90 0.47 4.77
CA ALA A 245 -10.50 0.41 5.20
C ALA A 245 -9.82 1.79 5.24
N GLY A 246 -10.01 2.61 4.19
CA GLY A 246 -9.45 3.96 4.11
C GLY A 246 -10.02 4.91 5.18
N GLN A 247 -11.33 4.88 5.40
CA GLN A 247 -11.98 5.69 6.45
C GLN A 247 -11.50 5.26 7.85
N CYS A 248 -11.36 3.97 8.10
CA CYS A 248 -10.85 3.47 9.38
C CYS A 248 -9.43 3.98 9.62
N LYS A 249 -8.53 3.83 8.64
CA LYS A 249 -7.12 4.23 8.74
C LYS A 249 -6.92 5.72 8.96
N ILE A 250 -7.74 6.58 8.37
CA ILE A 250 -7.60 8.04 8.58
C ILE A 250 -8.30 8.52 9.87
N SER A 251 -9.43 7.92 10.24
CA SER A 251 -10.22 8.32 11.43
C SER A 251 -9.57 7.90 12.74
N LEU A 252 -8.80 6.81 12.73
CA LEU A 252 -8.15 6.30 13.95
C LEU A 252 -7.09 7.28 14.48
N TYR A 253 -6.59 8.19 13.65
CA TYR A 253 -5.43 9.03 13.97
C TYR A 253 -5.65 10.53 13.76
N CYS A 254 -6.72 10.92 13.07
CA CYS A 254 -7.12 12.31 12.93
C CYS A 254 -8.65 12.39 12.94
N PHE A 255 -9.23 13.38 13.62
CA PHE A 255 -10.66 13.73 13.55
C PHE A 255 -11.07 14.27 12.16
N ILE A 256 -10.60 13.61 11.09
CA ILE A 256 -10.78 13.98 9.70
C ILE A 256 -11.72 12.95 9.09
N HIS A 257 -12.92 13.39 8.73
CA HIS A 257 -13.93 12.57 8.06
C HIS A 257 -13.69 12.59 6.54
N VAL A 258 -13.24 11.47 5.96
CA VAL A 258 -13.06 11.33 4.49
C VAL A 258 -14.41 11.28 3.78
N VAL A 259 -15.33 10.41 4.21
CA VAL A 259 -16.54 10.10 3.39
C VAL A 259 -17.86 10.27 4.13
N MET A 260 -17.90 10.15 5.45
CA MET A 260 -19.19 9.99 6.13
C MET A 260 -19.83 11.31 6.58
N ASN A 261 -20.98 11.63 5.98
CA ASN A 261 -22.06 12.33 6.69
C ASN A 261 -22.63 11.39 7.76
N TYR A 262 -23.18 11.95 8.85
CA TYR A 262 -23.74 11.26 10.04
C TYR A 262 -24.58 9.98 9.81
N ASN A 263 -25.13 9.76 8.61
CA ASN A 263 -26.03 8.64 8.31
C ASN A 263 -25.35 7.26 8.20
N VAL A 264 -24.03 7.18 7.96
CA VAL A 264 -23.37 5.87 7.80
C VAL A 264 -23.14 5.14 9.14
N PHE A 265 -23.03 5.89 10.25
CA PHE A 265 -23.02 5.31 11.60
C PHE A 265 -24.33 4.58 11.94
N VAL A 266 -25.46 5.03 11.37
CA VAL A 266 -26.78 4.43 11.60
C VAL A 266 -26.92 3.09 10.88
N GLY A 267 -26.27 2.91 9.72
CA GLY A 267 -26.29 1.66 8.96
C GLY A 267 -25.56 0.49 9.64
N MET A 268 -24.44 0.77 10.33
CA MET A 268 -23.71 -0.26 11.09
C MET A 268 -24.40 -0.67 12.40
N GLN A 269 -25.27 0.19 12.97
CA GLN A 269 -26.01 -0.12 14.19
C GLN A 269 -27.31 -0.92 13.96
N GLY A 270 -27.73 -1.11 12.71
CA GLY A 270 -29.05 -1.65 12.38
C GLY A 270 -29.26 -3.15 12.60
N HIS A 271 -28.23 -3.99 12.66
CA HIS A 271 -28.41 -5.45 12.67
C HIS A 271 -27.32 -6.24 13.41
N VAL A 272 -26.84 -5.76 14.55
CA VAL A 272 -26.10 -6.60 15.50
C VAL A 272 -26.97 -6.83 16.73
N VAL A 273 -27.87 -7.82 16.63
CA VAL A 273 -28.52 -8.40 17.79
C VAL A 273 -27.47 -9.25 18.50
N PHE A 274 -26.84 -8.68 19.52
CA PHE A 274 -26.13 -9.48 20.51
C PHE A 274 -27.19 -10.26 21.31
N PHE A 275 -27.29 -11.57 21.07
CA PHE A 275 -27.87 -12.45 22.08
C PHE A 275 -26.91 -12.48 23.26
N GLN A 276 -27.44 -12.10 24.41
CA GLN A 276 -26.81 -12.14 25.72
C GLN A 276 -26.56 -13.59 26.16
#